data_AF-A0A1I4MIV8-F1
#
_entry.id   AF-A0A1I4MIV8-F1
#
_cell.length_a   1.000
_cell.length_b   1.000
_cell.length_c   1.000
_cell.angle_alpha   90.00
_cell.angle_beta   90.00
_cell.angle_gamma   90.00
#
_symmetry.space_group_name_H-M   'P 1'
#
loop_
_entity.id
_entity.type
_entity.pdbx_description
1 polymer ?
#
loop_
_entity_poly.entity_id
_entity_poly.type
_entity_poly.pdbx_seq_one_letter_code
_entity_poly.pdbx_strand_id
1 'polypeptide(L)'
;MTPFQCTTFAAILIATPALAQNDVFYVSGAGDDYTIASNANGYVLTSRYPKARFVEAGADSRVVRGVETFYFGKDCDAFHDLFGNGTWGWANGGFGAEFDGFRLMFPRQELPEGPGLDCRW
;
A
#
# COMPACT_ATOMS: atom_id res chain seq x y z
N MET A 1 -43.30 -44.29 -30.99
CA MET A 1 -42.99 -43.67 -29.69
C MET A 1 -41.49 -43.86 -29.49
N THR A 2 -40.60 -42.89 -29.44
CA THR A 2 -40.62 -41.43 -29.17
C THR A 2 -39.33 -40.81 -29.78
N PRO A 3 -39.31 -39.50 -30.13
CA PRO A 3 -38.17 -38.88 -30.80
C PRO A 3 -37.15 -38.24 -29.83
N PHE A 4 -35.88 -38.23 -30.23
CA PHE A 4 -34.80 -37.47 -29.57
C PHE A 4 -34.85 -36.00 -29.99
N GLN A 5 -34.97 -35.08 -29.02
CA GLN A 5 -34.83 -33.64 -29.27
C GLN A 5 -33.39 -33.19 -28.97
N CYS A 6 -32.75 -32.56 -29.96
CA CYS A 6 -31.49 -31.85 -29.81
C CYS A 6 -31.81 -30.39 -29.45
N THR A 7 -31.52 -29.99 -28.21
CA THR A 7 -31.78 -28.63 -27.71
C THR A 7 -30.52 -27.78 -27.86
N THR A 8 -30.58 -26.79 -28.76
CA THR A 8 -29.51 -25.81 -29.00
C THR A 8 -29.49 -24.79 -27.86
N PHE A 9 -28.40 -24.73 -27.09
CA PHE A 9 -28.17 -23.66 -26.11
C PHE A 9 -27.59 -22.42 -26.82
N ALA A 10 -28.34 -21.32 -26.84
CA ALA A 10 -27.83 -20.01 -27.24
C ALA A 10 -27.06 -19.38 -26.06
N ALA A 11 -25.77 -19.12 -26.23
CA ALA A 11 -24.93 -18.46 -25.23
C ALA A 11 -25.15 -16.94 -25.27
N ILE A 12 -25.76 -16.38 -24.22
CA ILE A 12 -25.89 -14.94 -24.02
C ILE A 12 -24.59 -14.44 -23.39
N LEU A 13 -23.82 -13.63 -24.13
CA LEU A 13 -22.65 -12.93 -23.62
C LEU A 13 -23.10 -11.75 -22.75
N ILE A 14 -23.04 -11.94 -21.42
CA ILE A 14 -23.28 -10.89 -20.45
C ILE A 14 -22.01 -10.04 -20.36
N ALA A 15 -22.02 -8.86 -21.01
CA ALA A 15 -20.96 -7.87 -20.82
C ALA A 15 -21.12 -7.26 -19.42
N THR A 16 -20.29 -7.68 -18.47
CA THR A 16 -20.21 -7.03 -17.16
C THR A 16 -19.55 -5.66 -17.31
N PRO A 17 -20.17 -4.56 -16.84
CA PRO A 17 -19.50 -3.28 -16.77
C PRO A 17 -18.31 -3.40 -15.81
N ALA A 18 -17.10 -3.11 -16.30
CA ALA A 18 -15.94 -2.96 -15.44
C ALA A 18 -16.15 -1.70 -14.59
N LEU A 19 -16.30 -1.87 -13.28
CA LEU A 19 -16.22 -0.74 -12.36
C LEU A 19 -14.80 -0.20 -12.42
N ALA A 20 -14.64 1.06 -12.82
CA ALA A 20 -13.37 1.76 -12.68
C ALA A 20 -13.07 1.87 -11.18
N GLN A 21 -12.06 1.13 -10.70
CA GLN A 21 -11.57 1.27 -9.34
C GLN A 21 -10.84 2.62 -9.26
N ASN A 22 -11.46 3.60 -8.62
CA ASN A 22 -10.78 4.86 -8.32
C ASN A 22 -9.70 4.53 -7.29
N ASP A 23 -8.44 4.52 -7.72
CA ASP A 23 -7.31 4.40 -6.82
C ASP A 23 -7.30 5.62 -5.89
N VAL A 24 -7.53 5.38 -4.59
CA VAL A 24 -7.36 6.41 -3.56
C VAL A 24 -5.87 6.52 -3.30
N PHE A 25 -5.30 7.66 -3.68
CA PHE A 25 -3.88 7.95 -3.43
C PHE A 25 -3.72 8.74 -2.14
N TYR A 26 -2.74 8.33 -1.36
CA TYR A 26 -2.27 8.99 -0.15
C TYR A 26 -1.01 9.76 -0.50
N VAL A 27 -0.96 11.05 -0.15
CA VAL A 27 0.16 11.93 -0.48
C VAL A 27 1.05 12.09 0.75
N SER A 28 2.31 11.67 0.66
CA SER A 28 3.26 11.87 1.76
C SER A 28 3.54 13.36 1.99
N GLY A 29 4.07 13.72 3.15
CA GLY A 29 4.53 15.08 3.43
C GLY A 29 5.65 15.56 2.49
N ALA A 30 6.30 14.64 1.78
CA ALA A 30 7.28 14.93 0.74
C ALA A 30 6.68 15.06 -0.67
N GLY A 31 5.36 14.86 -0.82
CA GLY A 31 4.64 14.98 -2.10
C GLY A 31 4.62 13.71 -2.95
N ASP A 32 4.93 12.54 -2.37
CA ASP A 32 4.89 11.26 -3.08
C ASP A 32 3.50 10.59 -2.94
N ASP A 33 2.98 10.05 -4.04
CA ASP A 33 1.74 9.27 -4.04
C ASP A 33 1.97 7.82 -3.59
N TYR A 34 1.10 7.31 -2.72
CA TYR A 34 1.06 5.93 -2.27
C TYR A 34 -0.34 5.33 -2.41
N THR A 35 -0.43 4.04 -2.74
CA THR A 35 -1.62 3.24 -2.51
C THR A 35 -1.50 2.53 -1.16
N ILE A 36 -2.64 2.24 -0.53
CA ILE A 36 -2.67 1.54 0.76
C ILE A 36 -3.65 0.36 0.68
N ALA A 37 -3.17 -0.82 1.07
CA ALA A 37 -3.99 -2.01 1.24
C ALA A 37 -3.91 -2.49 2.69
N SER A 38 -5.05 -2.83 3.29
CA SER A 38 -5.12 -3.47 4.61
C SER A 38 -5.23 -5.00 4.48
N ASN A 39 -4.65 -5.72 5.43
CA ASN A 39 -4.81 -7.16 5.61
C ASN A 39 -4.78 -7.51 7.11
N ALA A 40 -4.83 -8.79 7.46
CA ALA A 40 -4.86 -9.24 8.86
C ALA A 40 -3.64 -8.83 9.70
N ASN A 41 -2.52 -8.48 9.06
CA ASN A 41 -1.27 -8.11 9.73
C ASN A 41 -1.08 -6.59 9.84
N GLY A 42 -1.89 -5.77 9.17
CA GLY A 42 -1.72 -4.31 9.15
C GLY A 42 -1.93 -3.72 7.76
N TYR A 43 -1.15 -2.69 7.43
CA TYR A 43 -1.22 -1.96 6.16
C TYR A 43 0.05 -2.13 5.34
N VAL A 44 -0.12 -2.19 4.02
CA VAL A 44 0.96 -2.16 3.03
C VAL A 44 0.80 -0.91 2.20
N LEU A 45 1.81 -0.03 2.25
CA LEU A 45 1.84 1.22 1.50
C LEU A 45 2.81 1.06 0.34
N THR A 46 2.35 1.31 -0.88
CA THR A 46 3.17 1.12 -2.09
C THR A 46 3.28 2.43 -2.86
N SER A 47 4.48 2.88 -3.16
CA SER A 47 4.67 4.13 -3.92
C SER A 47 4.15 3.98 -5.35
N ARG A 48 3.45 4.99 -5.86
CA ARG A 48 2.94 4.98 -7.24
C ARG A 48 4.07 5.01 -8.26
N TYR A 49 5.11 5.78 -7.97
CA TYR A 49 6.25 5.98 -8.84
C TYR A 49 7.54 5.42 -8.21
N PRO A 50 8.48 4.90 -9.02
CA PRO A 50 9.78 4.48 -8.52
C PRO A 50 10.54 5.65 -7.92
N LYS A 51 11.19 5.41 -6.78
CA LYS A 51 12.03 6.38 -6.09
C LYS A 51 13.50 6.01 -6.22
N ALA A 52 14.36 7.03 -6.14
CA ALA A 52 15.79 6.87 -6.05
C ALA A 52 16.22 7.11 -4.59
N ARG A 53 16.99 6.18 -4.03
CA ARG A 53 17.58 6.32 -2.70
C ARG A 53 19.08 6.21 -2.79
N PHE A 54 19.77 7.20 -2.22
CA PHE A 54 21.20 7.11 -2.02
C PHE A 54 21.46 6.33 -0.73
N VAL A 55 22.16 5.20 -0.85
CA VAL A 55 22.56 4.36 0.28
C VAL A 55 24.03 4.65 0.54
N GLU A 56 24.29 5.36 1.65
CA GLU A 56 25.65 5.66 2.09
C GLU A 56 26.31 4.41 2.68
N ALA A 57 27.47 4.04 2.13
CA ALA A 57 28.30 2.92 2.60
C ALA A 57 29.80 3.18 2.32
N GLY A 58 30.22 4.45 2.35
CA GLY A 58 31.60 4.84 2.04
C GLY A 58 31.93 4.61 0.56
N ALA A 59 32.99 3.86 0.27
CA ALA A 59 33.37 3.55 -1.12
C ALA A 59 32.32 2.70 -1.86
N ASP A 60 31.46 1.99 -1.12
CA ASP A 60 30.38 1.16 -1.66
C ASP A 60 29.02 1.88 -1.71
N SER A 61 29.01 3.21 -1.55
CA SER A 61 27.80 4.02 -1.68
C SER A 61 27.16 3.82 -3.06
N ARG A 62 25.83 3.66 -3.09
CA ARG A 62 25.10 3.33 -4.32
C ARG A 62 23.72 3.95 -4.37
N VAL A 63 23.16 4.06 -5.57
CA VAL A 63 21.77 4.47 -5.78
C VAL A 63 20.91 3.24 -6.01
N VAL A 64 19.91 3.03 -5.14
CA VAL A 64 18.86 2.03 -5.33
C VAL A 64 17.65 2.70 -5.95
N ARG A 65 17.01 2.03 -6.92
CA ARG A 65 15.81 2.52 -7.62
C ARG A 65 14.73 1.46 -7.61
N GLY A 66 13.51 1.86 -7.30
CA GLY A 66 12.37 0.94 -7.32
C GLY A 66 11.12 1.56 -6.75
N VAL A 67 10.01 0.85 -6.90
CA VAL A 67 8.79 1.13 -6.13
C VAL A 67 9.08 0.81 -4.67
N GLU A 68 8.68 1.70 -3.77
CA GLU A 68 8.86 1.51 -2.34
C GLU A 68 7.64 0.83 -1.74
N THR A 69 7.90 -0.09 -0.80
CA THR A 69 6.86 -0.77 -0.05
C THR A 69 7.16 -0.61 1.44
N PHE A 70 6.24 0.02 2.16
CA PHE A 70 6.28 0.13 3.62
C PHE A 70 5.22 -0.78 4.22
N TYR A 71 5.59 -1.46 5.31
CA TYR A 71 4.71 -2.33 6.07
C TYR A 71 4.46 -1.70 7.43
N PHE A 72 3.20 -1.46 7.75
CA PHE A 72 2.75 -0.93 9.05
C PHE A 72 1.99 -2.04 9.75
N GLY A 73 2.64 -2.69 10.72
CA GLY A 73 2.13 -3.84 11.44
C GLY A 73 1.08 -3.49 12.48
N LYS A 74 0.11 -4.37 12.70
CA LYS A 74 -0.96 -4.16 13.69
C LYS A 74 -0.45 -3.96 15.13
N ASP A 75 0.78 -4.34 15.42
CA ASP A 75 1.43 -4.21 16.74
C ASP A 75 2.29 -2.92 16.82
N CYS A 76 2.01 -1.95 15.94
CA CYS A 76 2.64 -0.63 15.83
C CYS A 76 4.12 -0.66 15.41
N ASP A 77 4.59 -1.81 14.92
CA ASP A 77 5.87 -2.00 14.26
C ASP A 77 5.82 -1.60 12.79
N ALA A 78 6.92 -1.07 12.26
CA ALA A 78 7.03 -0.74 10.85
C ALA A 78 8.25 -1.41 10.22
N PHE A 79 8.18 -1.70 8.92
CA PHE A 79 9.31 -2.26 8.16
C PHE A 79 9.42 -1.66 6.75
N HIS A 80 10.67 -1.48 6.30
CA HIS A 80 11.03 -1.15 4.93
C HIS A 80 12.39 -1.77 4.56
N ASP A 81 12.52 -2.33 3.36
CA ASP A 81 13.73 -3.07 2.93
C ASP A 81 15.04 -2.29 3.09
N LEU A 82 15.01 -0.97 2.86
CA LEU A 82 16.19 -0.11 2.97
C LEU A 82 16.39 0.53 4.35
N PHE A 83 15.31 0.76 5.11
CA PHE A 83 15.37 1.51 6.37
C PHE A 83 15.24 0.60 7.60
N GLY A 84 15.04 -0.70 7.38
CA GLY A 84 14.90 -1.70 8.43
C GLY A 84 13.60 -1.55 9.21
N ASN A 85 13.70 -1.84 10.51
CA ASN A 85 12.59 -1.77 11.43
C ASN A 85 12.35 -0.33 11.90
N GLY A 86 11.09 -0.03 12.21
CA GLY A 86 10.64 1.24 12.74
C GLY A 86 9.40 1.06 13.61
N THR A 87 8.76 2.18 13.92
CA THR A 87 7.43 2.20 14.54
C THR A 87 6.51 3.06 13.69
N TRP A 88 5.20 2.86 13.79
CA TRP A 88 4.22 3.71 13.13
C TRP A 88 3.05 4.05 14.06
N GLY A 89 2.36 5.13 13.76
CA GLY A 89 1.18 5.51 14.52
C GLY A 89 0.57 6.81 14.02
N TRP A 90 -0.54 7.17 14.67
CA TRP A 90 -1.18 8.47 14.47
C TRP A 90 -0.57 9.53 15.37
N ALA A 91 -0.37 10.72 14.80
CA ALA A 91 0.00 11.92 15.54
C ALA A 91 -0.48 13.18 14.80
N ASN A 92 -0.95 14.18 15.58
CA ASN A 92 -1.26 15.53 15.09
C ASN A 92 -2.15 15.58 13.83
N GLY A 93 -3.17 14.72 13.75
CA GLY A 93 -4.12 14.68 12.65
C GLY A 93 -3.56 14.05 11.37
N GLY A 94 -2.64 13.10 11.48
CA GLY A 94 -2.20 12.25 10.39
C GLY A 94 -1.55 10.99 10.93
N PHE A 95 -1.02 10.17 10.03
CA PHE A 95 -0.30 8.95 10.38
C PHE A 95 1.07 8.93 9.70
N GLY A 96 1.95 8.05 10.16
CA GLY A 96 3.26 7.88 9.55
C GLY A 96 4.08 6.82 10.25
N ALA A 97 5.32 6.65 9.79
CA ALA A 97 6.31 5.78 10.41
C ALA A 97 7.66 6.48 10.59
N GLU A 98 8.37 6.07 11.63
CA GLU A 98 9.73 6.50 11.96
C GLU A 98 10.66 5.28 11.93
N PHE A 99 11.72 5.40 11.14
CA PHE A 99 12.78 4.42 10.94
C PHE A 99 14.13 5.08 11.29
N ASP A 100 15.20 4.29 11.34
CA ASP A 100 16.53 4.85 11.54
C ASP A 100 16.92 5.81 10.38
N GLY A 101 17.03 7.10 10.69
CA GLY A 101 17.38 8.14 9.73
C GLY A 101 16.32 8.48 8.67
N PHE A 102 15.10 7.91 8.74
CA PHE A 102 14.03 8.19 7.78
C PHE A 102 12.66 8.28 8.45
N ARG A 103 11.88 9.29 8.05
CA ARG A 103 10.50 9.46 8.52
C ARG A 103 9.57 9.62 7.33
N LEU A 104 8.50 8.84 7.32
CA LEU A 104 7.40 8.93 6.36
C LEU A 104 6.16 9.43 7.08
N MET A 105 5.56 10.53 6.61
CA MET A 105 4.35 11.10 7.20
C MET A 105 3.29 11.33 6.13
N PHE A 106 2.03 11.16 6.52
CA PHE A 106 0.83 11.46 5.73
C PHE A 106 -0.04 12.44 6.53
N PRO A 107 0.21 13.76 6.41
CA PRO A 107 -0.54 14.76 7.17
C PRO A 107 -2.01 14.82 6.70
N ARG A 108 -2.94 14.95 7.64
CA ARG A 108 -4.38 15.24 7.39
C ARG A 108 -5.10 14.22 6.52
N GLN A 109 -4.65 12.96 6.54
CA GLN A 109 -5.23 11.86 5.78
C GLN A 109 -5.58 10.70 6.71
N GLU A 110 -6.63 9.95 6.36
CA GLU A 110 -7.22 8.88 7.18
C GLU A 110 -6.99 7.51 6.55
N LEU A 111 -6.53 6.51 7.32
CA LEU A 111 -6.36 5.14 6.82
C LEU A 111 -7.71 4.46 6.59
N PRO A 112 -7.79 3.48 5.67
CA PRO A 112 -8.99 2.66 5.56
C PRO A 112 -9.14 1.76 6.80
N GLU A 113 -10.33 1.19 6.97
CA GLU A 113 -10.58 0.23 8.05
C GLU A 113 -9.57 -0.94 8.00
N GLY A 114 -9.06 -1.33 9.17
CA GLY A 114 -8.04 -2.35 9.29
C GLY A 114 -7.50 -2.48 10.72
N PRO A 115 -6.61 -3.46 10.96
CA PRO A 115 -5.97 -3.64 12.27
C PRO A 115 -4.87 -2.59 12.50
N GLY A 116 -4.60 -2.24 13.76
CA GLY A 116 -3.59 -1.23 14.14
C GLY A 116 -4.09 0.21 14.15
N LEU A 117 -5.39 0.45 13.98
CA LEU A 117 -5.99 1.80 14.07
C LEU A 117 -5.84 2.46 15.45
N ASP A 118 -5.44 1.70 16.47
CA ASP A 118 -5.12 2.13 17.83
C ASP A 118 -3.65 2.57 18.01
N CYS A 119 -2.79 2.40 17.00
CA CYS A 119 -1.39 2.82 17.07
C CYS A 119 -1.24 4.35 17.21
N ARG A 120 -0.51 4.81 18.22
CA ARG A 120 -0.31 6.23 18.56
C ARG A 120 1.14 6.49 18.97
N TRP A 121 1.63 7.68 18.64
CA TRP A 121 2.90 8.22 19.15
C TRP A 121 2.69 9.33 20.17
#